data_AF-A0A497DV01-F1
#
_entry.id   AF-A0A497DV01-F1
#
_cell.length_a   1.000
_cell.length_b   1.000
_cell.length_c   1.000
_cell.angle_alpha   90.00
_cell.angle_beta   90.00
_cell.angle_gamma   90.00
#
_symmetry.space_group_name_H-M   'P 1'
#
loop_
_entity.id
_entity.type
_entity.pdbx_description
1 polymer ?
#
loop_
_entity_poly.entity_id
_entity_poly.type
_entity_poly.pdbx_seq_one_letter_code
_entity_poly.pdbx_strand_id
1 'polypeptide(L)'
;DPLFRTRPGSVIIEGNWKLHYYYEDGGIELYDLNSDPGERKNLASINTIKTAELLAKLEVWLKEEQAPVQFELNPHFDSLFEQELIAEFY
;
A
#
# COMPACT_ATOMS: atom_id res chain seq x y z
N ASP A 1 1.85 -1.08 12.41
CA ASP A 1 2.15 -2.51 12.27
C ASP A 1 2.89 -2.97 13.53
N PRO A 2 2.32 -3.85 14.36
CA PRO A 2 2.93 -4.30 15.61
C PRO A 2 4.23 -5.07 15.41
N LEU A 3 4.43 -5.65 14.22
CA LEU A 3 5.55 -6.52 13.91
C LEU A 3 6.70 -5.80 13.21
N PHE A 4 6.58 -4.48 13.03
CA PHE A 4 7.59 -3.61 12.41
C PHE A 4 8.18 -4.22 11.12
N ARG A 5 7.31 -4.75 10.26
CA ARG A 5 7.69 -5.28 8.93
C ARG A 5 7.29 -4.31 7.83
N THR A 6 8.12 -4.20 6.80
CA THR A 6 7.77 -3.48 5.57
C THR A 6 7.11 -4.45 4.61
N ARG A 7 5.87 -4.17 4.21
CA ARG A 7 5.18 -4.90 3.15
C ARG A 7 5.73 -4.42 1.80
N PRO A 8 6.00 -5.29 0.83
CA PRO A 8 6.34 -4.86 -0.52
C PRO A 8 5.19 -4.03 -1.07
N GLY A 9 5.52 -2.82 -1.52
CA GLY A 9 4.54 -1.90 -2.07
C GLY A 9 5.18 -0.82 -2.93
N SER A 10 4.35 -0.16 -3.73
CA SER A 10 4.72 1.00 -4.52
C SER A 10 3.94 2.22 -4.08
N VAL A 11 4.54 3.39 -4.27
CA VAL A 11 3.96 4.67 -3.85
C VAL A 11 4.03 5.65 -5.01
N ILE A 12 2.94 6.38 -5.22
CA ILE A 12 2.90 7.56 -6.09
C ILE A 12 2.44 8.78 -5.28
N ILE A 13 3.15 9.89 -5.45
CA ILE A 13 2.76 11.19 -4.92
C ILE A 13 2.53 12.13 -6.10
N GLU A 14 1.33 12.69 -6.19
CA GLU A 14 0.97 13.67 -7.21
C GLU A 14 0.24 14.85 -6.58
N GLY A 15 0.88 16.01 -6.60
CA GLY A 15 0.39 17.20 -5.90
C GLY A 15 0.25 16.91 -4.41
N ASN A 16 -0.99 17.05 -3.89
CA ASN A 16 -1.28 16.79 -2.48
C ASN A 16 -1.65 15.34 -2.19
N TRP A 17 -1.78 14.49 -3.22
CA TRP A 17 -2.28 13.14 -3.04
C TRP A 17 -1.14 12.13 -3.00
N LYS A 18 -1.20 11.21 -2.04
CA LYS A 18 -0.31 10.05 -1.95
C LYS A 18 -1.13 8.78 -2.01
N LEU A 19 -0.75 7.87 -2.90
CA LEU A 19 -1.32 6.52 -2.97
C LEU A 19 -0.24 5.48 -2.67
N HIS A 20 -0.55 4.57 -1.75
CA HIS A 20 0.21 3.34 -1.52
C HIS A 20 -0.53 2.16 -2.14
N TYR A 21 0.21 1.29 -2.80
CA TYR A 21 -0.26 0.00 -3.30
C TYR A 21 0.60 -1.12 -2.71
N TYR A 22 -0.02 -2.08 -2.04
CA TYR A 22 0.65 -3.23 -1.41
C TYR A 22 0.49 -4.47 -2.27
N TYR A 23 1.59 -5.17 -2.52
CA TYR A 23 1.63 -6.32 -3.43
C TYR A 23 1.22 -7.65 -2.79
N GLU A 24 1.25 -7.75 -1.46
CA GLU A 24 0.92 -9.00 -0.75
C GLU A 24 -0.57 -9.35 -0.85
N ASP A 25 -1.43 -8.34 -0.74
CA ASP A 25 -2.89 -8.48 -0.65
C ASP A 25 -3.65 -7.58 -1.64
N GLY A 26 -2.94 -6.77 -2.44
CA GLY A 26 -3.54 -5.77 -3.31
C GLY A 26 -4.13 -4.57 -2.56
N GLY A 27 -3.75 -4.37 -1.30
CA GLY A 27 -4.22 -3.26 -0.47
C GLY A 27 -3.90 -1.90 -1.07
N ILE A 28 -4.84 -0.96 -0.98
CA ILE A 28 -4.68 0.41 -1.47
C ILE A 28 -4.99 1.39 -0.36
N GLU A 29 -4.12 2.37 -0.18
CA GLU A 29 -4.33 3.49 0.73
C GLU A 29 -4.14 4.81 -0.01
N LEU A 30 -5.04 5.77 0.23
CA LEU A 30 -4.99 7.09 -0.37
C LEU A 30 -5.02 8.14 0.74
N TYR A 31 -4.12 9.11 0.67
CA TYR A 31 -4.00 10.21 1.63
C TYR A 31 -3.96 11.56 0.92
N ASP A 32 -4.58 12.55 1.53
CA ASP A 32 -4.42 13.97 1.16
C ASP A 32 -3.41 14.59 2.12
N LEU A 33 -2.16 14.73 1.67
CA LEU A 33 -1.03 15.25 2.45
C LEU A 33 -1.20 16.71 2.88
N ASN A 34 -2.09 17.48 2.22
CA ASN A 34 -2.35 18.85 2.61
C ASN A 34 -3.26 18.94 3.85
N SER A 35 -4.27 18.07 3.93
CA SER A 35 -5.18 18.02 5.09
C SER A 35 -4.73 17.03 6.17
N ASP A 36 -3.95 16.01 5.80
CA ASP A 36 -3.48 14.94 6.67
C ASP A 36 -2.02 14.56 6.34
N PRO A 37 -1.04 15.42 6.68
CA PRO A 37 0.39 15.12 6.48
C PRO A 37 0.88 13.93 7.33
N GLY A 38 0.08 13.47 8.30
CA GLY A 38 0.40 12.32 9.14
C GLY A 38 -0.12 10.99 8.61
N GLU A 39 -0.76 10.94 7.44
CA GLU A 39 -1.29 9.72 6.81
C GLU A 39 -2.21 8.91 7.75
N ARG A 40 -3.05 9.59 8.52
CA ARG A 40 -3.90 9.00 9.56
C ARG A 40 -5.22 8.48 9.02
N LYS A 41 -5.73 9.07 7.93
CA LYS A 41 -7.04 8.79 7.37
C LYS A 41 -6.91 8.26 5.95
N ASN A 42 -7.09 6.96 5.79
CA ASN A 42 -7.22 6.35 4.48
C ASN A 42 -8.52 6.80 3.80
N LEU A 43 -8.40 7.44 2.64
CA LEU A 43 -9.49 7.95 1.81
C LEU A 43 -9.77 7.08 0.58
N ALA A 44 -9.10 5.93 0.42
CA ALA A 44 -9.16 5.12 -0.81
C ALA A 44 -10.58 4.67 -1.19
N SER A 45 -11.39 4.30 -0.18
CA SER A 45 -12.79 3.89 -0.34
C SER A 45 -13.77 5.05 -0.50
N ILE A 46 -13.36 6.27 -0.13
CA ILE A 46 -14.20 7.48 -0.18
C ILE A 46 -13.97 8.21 -1.51
N ASN A 47 -12.71 8.36 -1.91
CA ASN A 47 -12.33 9.11 -3.11
C ASN A 47 -11.88 8.15 -4.23
N THR A 48 -12.78 7.24 -4.61
CA THR A 48 -12.51 6.15 -5.56
C THR A 48 -12.03 6.64 -6.93
N ILE A 49 -12.50 7.82 -7.36
CA ILE A 49 -12.07 8.45 -8.63
C ILE A 49 -10.59 8.80 -8.56
N LYS A 50 -10.13 9.48 -7.50
CA LYS A 50 -8.72 9.84 -7.33
C LYS A 50 -7.85 8.60 -7.11
N THR A 51 -8.36 7.62 -6.36
CA THR A 51 -7.69 6.33 -6.18
C THR A 51 -7.41 5.65 -7.52
N ALA A 52 -8.43 5.52 -8.37
CA ALA A 52 -8.29 4.88 -9.69
C ALA A 52 -7.36 5.67 -10.62
N GLU A 53 -7.43 7.01 -10.59
CA GLU A 53 -6.55 7.87 -11.38
C GLU A 53 -5.07 7.65 -11.04
N LEU A 54 -4.73 7.68 -9.75
CA LEU A 54 -3.34 7.52 -9.30
C LEU A 54 -2.85 6.09 -9.46
N LEU A 55 -3.71 5.09 -9.24
CA LEU A 55 -3.37 3.69 -9.47
C LEU A 55 -3.03 3.46 -10.94
N ALA A 56 -3.84 3.95 -11.88
CA ALA A 56 -3.56 3.82 -13.30
C ALA A 56 -2.24 4.51 -13.71
N LYS A 57 -1.95 5.70 -13.15
CA LYS A 57 -0.66 6.38 -13.38
C LYS A 57 0.52 5.57 -12.84
N LEU A 58 0.37 5.01 -11.64
CA LEU A 58 1.39 4.16 -11.04
C LEU A 58 1.65 2.90 -11.87
N GLU A 59 0.61 2.21 -12.32
CA GLU A 59 0.72 1.02 -13.17
C GLU A 59 1.42 1.31 -14.51
N VAL A 60 1.08 2.43 -15.14
CA VAL A 60 1.75 2.88 -16.38
C VAL A 60 3.23 3.11 -16.12
N TRP A 61 3.58 3.86 -15.07
CA TRP A 61 4.97 4.16 -14.73
C TRP A 61 5.78 2.89 -14.43
N LEU A 62 5.23 1.97 -13.63
CA LEU A 62 5.87 0.68 -13.32
C LEU A 62 6.14 -0.14 -14.58
N LYS A 63 5.22 -0.12 -15.55
CA LYS A 63 5.39 -0.81 -16.83
C LYS A 63 6.45 -0.17 -17.71
N GLU A 64 6.49 1.17 -17.77
CA GLU A 64 7.49 1.92 -18.54
C GLU A 64 8.91 1.68 -18.03
N GLU A 65 9.08 1.68 -16.71
CA GLU A 65 10.37 1.43 -16.04
C GLU A 65 10.74 -0.06 -15.98
N GLN A 66 9.89 -0.96 -16.50
CA GLN A 66 10.08 -2.42 -16.42
C GLN A 66 10.36 -2.88 -14.99
N ALA A 67 9.64 -2.30 -14.03
CA ALA A 67 9.84 -2.57 -12.62
C ALA A 67 9.60 -4.06 -12.32
N PRO A 68 10.48 -4.74 -11.55
CA PRO A 68 10.30 -6.14 -11.18
C PRO A 68 9.24 -6.28 -10.10
N VAL A 69 7.97 -6.17 -10.50
CA VAL A 69 6.78 -6.24 -9.63
C VAL A 69 6.17 -7.64 -9.59
N GLN A 70 6.91 -8.65 -10.04
CA GLN A 70 6.52 -10.06 -9.92
C GLN A 70 6.92 -10.55 -8.53
N PHE A 71 5.93 -10.75 -7.68
CA PHE A 71 6.15 -11.27 -6.32
C PHE A 71 5.64 -12.72 -6.28
N GLU A 72 6.54 -13.64 -5.94
CA GLU A 72 6.13 -14.96 -5.46
C GLU A 72 5.86 -14.85 -3.97
N LEU A 73 4.69 -15.33 -3.53
CA LEU A 73 4.42 -15.43 -2.09
C LEU A 73 5.46 -16.35 -1.46
N ASN A 74 6.02 -15.94 -0.32
CA ASN A 74 6.93 -16.78 0.43
C ASN A 74 6.17 -18.03 0.93
N PRO A 75 6.49 -19.26 0.47
CA PRO A 75 5.77 -20.47 0.86
C PRO A 75 6.00 -20.85 2.33
N HIS A 76 7.01 -20.28 2.97
CA HIS A 76 7.30 -20.45 4.40
C HIS A 76 6.69 -19.35 5.27
N PHE A 77 5.86 -18.48 4.71
CA PHE A 77 5.17 -17.46 5.48
C PHE A 77 4.09 -18.10 6.35
N ASP A 78 4.26 -18.00 7.66
CA ASP A 78 3.29 -18.47 8.64
C ASP A 78 2.38 -17.31 9.08
N SER A 79 1.20 -17.24 8.48
CA SER A 79 0.21 -16.21 8.79
C SER A 79 -0.45 -16.39 10.15
N LEU A 80 -0.43 -17.60 10.74
CA LEU A 80 -0.95 -17.86 12.08
C LEU A 80 0.01 -17.33 13.14
N PHE A 81 1.30 -17.62 12.99
CA PHE A 81 2.35 -17.06 13.83
C PHE A 81 2.33 -15.52 13.83
N GLU A 82 2.11 -14.92 12.66
CA GLU A 82 1.98 -13.47 12.54
C GLU A 82 0.77 -12.92 13.31
N GLN A 83 -0.39 -13.56 13.18
CA GLN A 83 -1.62 -13.17 13.87
C GLN A 83 -1.49 -13.31 15.39
N GLU A 84 -0.85 -14.38 15.87
CA GLU A 84 -0.56 -14.59 17.29
C GLU A 84 0.31 -13.48 17.86
N LEU A 85 1.42 -13.14 17.20
CA LEU A 85 2.27 -12.04 17.63
C LEU A 85 1.53 -10.69 17.63
N ILE A 86 0.72 -10.41 16.59
CA ILE A 86 -0.10 -9.19 16.56
C ILE A 86 -1.05 -9.16 17.76
N ALA A 87 -1.70 -10.27 18.07
CA ALA A 87 -2.63 -10.37 19.20
C ALA A 87 -1.94 -10.18 20.56
N GLU A 88 -0.67 -10.55 20.72
CA GLU A 88 0.09 -10.29 21.96
C GLU A 88 0.38 -8.80 22.21
N PHE A 89 0.37 -7.97 21.16
CA PHE A 89 0.60 -6.53 21.27
C PHE A 89 -0.67 -5.70 21.56
N TYR A 90 -1.86 -6.31 21.62
CA TYR A 90 -3.16 -5.67 21.87
C TYR A 90 -3.87 -6.24 23.10
#